data_AF-A0A520IRR1-F1
#
_entry.id   AF-A0A520IRR1-F1
#
_cell.length_a   1.000
_cell.length_b   1.000
_cell.length_c   1.000
_cell.angle_alpha   90.00
_cell.angle_beta   90.00
_cell.angle_gamma   90.00
#
_symmetry.space_group_name_H-M   'P 1'
#
loop_
_entity.id
_entity.type
_entity.pdbx_description
1 polymer ?
#
loop_
_entity_poly.entity_id
_entity_poly.type
_entity_poly.pdbx_seq_one_letter_code
_entity_poly.pdbx_strand_id
1 'polypeptide(L)'
;FEPLLPGFAYAPFNDLEAALALINETTAGFMVETIQGEGGVSAATPEFLQGLRKACDEHGLLLVLDEVQCGYGRTGKMWAYEHYGITPDILSSAKGIGGGFPLGACLATEEAAKGMVFGTHGSTYGGNPLAMAAGEAILDVMLEPGFLEHVTAMGERLRTSVEQMIPNHDQIFEGVRGKGLMFGIKLKDSAVARDFVAHLRDHHGLLTVAAGENVVRVLPPLVIEEAHIAEFVQKLSDGARAYTALAVAA
;
A
#
# COMPACT_ATOMS: atom_id res chain seq x y z
N PHE A 1 18.82 17.07 -1.23
CA PHE A 1 17.87 17.91 -1.97
C PHE A 1 17.14 18.88 -1.02
N GLU A 2 17.86 19.46 -0.06
CA GLU A 2 17.28 20.46 0.84
C GLU A 2 17.54 21.87 0.31
N PRO A 3 16.67 22.85 0.60
CA PRO A 3 15.46 22.75 1.44
C PRO A 3 14.24 22.13 0.73
N LEU A 4 13.37 21.46 1.49
CA LEU A 4 12.07 20.94 1.01
C LEU A 4 11.02 22.06 0.89
N LEU A 5 9.89 21.77 0.22
CA LEU A 5 8.76 22.69 0.12
C LEU A 5 8.19 22.99 1.52
N PRO A 6 8.09 24.27 1.93
CA PRO A 6 7.48 24.63 3.21
C PRO A 6 5.97 24.38 3.22
N GLY A 7 5.36 24.41 4.41
CA GLY A 7 3.90 24.29 4.58
C GLY A 7 3.39 22.90 4.93
N PHE A 8 4.29 21.94 5.20
CA PHE A 8 3.93 20.60 5.67
C PHE A 8 4.15 20.46 7.17
N ALA A 9 3.10 20.04 7.88
CA ALA A 9 3.17 19.54 9.25
C ALA A 9 2.94 18.02 9.24
N TYR A 10 3.58 17.30 10.16
CA TYR A 10 3.56 15.85 10.20
C TYR A 10 3.01 15.37 11.54
N ALA A 11 2.05 14.44 11.49
CA ALA A 11 1.59 13.68 12.64
C ALA A 11 1.95 12.20 12.45
N PRO A 12 2.11 11.42 13.54
CA PRO A 12 2.24 9.98 13.44
C PRO A 12 1.03 9.35 12.74
N PHE A 13 1.27 8.35 11.89
CA PHE A 13 0.19 7.62 11.24
C PHE A 13 -0.68 6.89 12.29
N ASN A 14 -2.00 6.86 12.08
CA ASN A 14 -3.00 6.37 13.05
C ASN A 14 -3.12 7.17 14.36
N ASP A 15 -2.43 8.29 14.53
CA ASP A 15 -2.65 9.22 15.64
C ASP A 15 -3.61 10.35 15.22
N LEU A 16 -4.91 10.09 15.37
CA LEU A 16 -5.95 11.04 14.98
C LEU A 16 -5.87 12.33 15.81
N GLU A 17 -5.63 12.21 17.12
CA GLU A 17 -5.57 13.37 18.01
C GLU A 17 -4.42 14.30 17.61
N ALA A 18 -3.23 13.74 17.37
CA ALA A 18 -2.09 14.53 16.89
C ALA A 18 -2.36 15.15 15.52
N ALA A 19 -3.03 14.45 14.60
CA ALA A 19 -3.38 15.00 13.29
C ALA A 19 -4.35 16.18 13.40
N LEU A 20 -5.41 16.06 14.22
CA LEU A 20 -6.39 17.12 14.41
C LEU A 20 -5.81 18.34 15.15
N ALA A 21 -4.88 18.13 16.07
CA ALA A 21 -4.20 19.21 16.79
C ALA A 21 -3.35 20.13 15.90
N LEU A 22 -3.00 19.69 14.68
CA LEU A 22 -2.23 20.49 13.72
C LEU A 22 -3.10 21.45 12.90
N ILE A 23 -4.43 21.30 12.93
CA ILE A 23 -5.36 22.15 12.19
C ILE A 23 -5.24 23.59 12.70
N ASN A 24 -5.05 24.52 11.77
CA ASN A 24 -5.02 25.96 11.99
C ASN A 24 -5.60 26.70 10.79
N GLU A 25 -5.66 28.04 10.85
CA GLU A 25 -6.31 28.87 9.83
C GLU A 25 -5.69 28.80 8.42
N THR A 26 -4.49 28.23 8.28
CA THR A 26 -3.80 28.05 6.99
C THR A 26 -3.79 26.61 6.50
N THR A 27 -4.44 25.69 7.22
CA THR A 27 -4.48 24.28 6.84
C THR A 27 -5.36 24.11 5.59
N ALA A 28 -4.83 23.45 4.55
CA ALA A 28 -5.56 23.20 3.31
C ALA A 28 -6.24 21.81 3.30
N GLY A 29 -5.69 20.83 4.02
CA GLY A 29 -6.09 19.44 3.90
C GLY A 29 -5.18 18.47 4.61
N PHE A 30 -5.61 17.22 4.63
CA PHE A 30 -4.78 16.08 5.01
C PHE A 30 -4.37 15.31 3.75
N MET A 31 -3.11 14.88 3.70
CA MET A 31 -2.61 13.98 2.66
C MET A 31 -2.05 12.72 3.32
N VAL A 32 -2.59 11.55 2.97
CA VAL A 32 -2.26 10.31 3.66
C VAL A 32 -2.42 9.09 2.76
N GLU A 33 -1.54 8.10 2.90
CA GLU A 33 -1.75 6.78 2.29
C GLU A 33 -2.83 6.02 3.09
N THR A 34 -3.81 5.40 2.43
CA THR A 34 -4.79 4.54 3.14
C THR A 34 -4.12 3.34 3.80
N ILE A 35 -3.05 2.83 3.18
CA ILE A 35 -2.14 1.83 3.74
C ILE A 35 -0.73 2.29 3.42
N GLN A 36 0.07 2.61 4.44
CA GLN A 36 1.46 3.00 4.26
C GLN A 36 2.27 1.82 3.76
N GLY A 37 2.69 1.89 2.51
CA GLY A 37 3.39 0.82 1.83
C GLY A 37 4.84 0.68 2.29
N GLU A 38 5.62 1.75 2.08
CA GLU A 38 7.02 1.82 2.51
C GLU A 38 7.15 1.94 4.02
N GLY A 39 6.16 2.52 4.71
CA GLY A 39 6.05 2.58 6.18
C GLY A 39 5.82 1.23 6.84
N GLY A 40 5.93 0.13 6.09
CA GLY A 40 5.92 -1.22 6.60
C GLY A 40 4.65 -2.00 6.32
N VAL A 41 3.77 -1.57 5.42
CA VAL A 41 2.47 -2.22 5.16
C VAL A 41 1.49 -2.04 6.34
N SER A 42 1.47 -0.82 6.88
CA SER A 42 0.61 -0.43 8.00
C SER A 42 -0.70 0.17 7.46
N ALA A 43 -1.83 -0.47 7.76
CA ALA A 43 -3.14 0.02 7.33
C ALA A 43 -3.67 1.11 8.28
N ALA A 44 -4.40 2.08 7.74
CA ALA A 44 -5.12 3.04 8.57
C ALA A 44 -6.15 2.30 9.44
N THR A 45 -6.38 2.77 10.67
CA THR A 45 -7.53 2.32 11.45
C THR A 45 -8.82 2.98 10.93
N PRO A 46 -9.98 2.33 11.09
CA PRO A 46 -11.27 2.96 10.77
C PRO A 46 -11.44 4.31 11.45
N GLU A 47 -11.10 4.40 12.74
CA GLU A 47 -11.24 5.60 13.55
C GLU A 47 -10.40 6.74 12.98
N PHE A 48 -9.16 6.46 12.57
CA PHE A 48 -8.25 7.45 12.02
C PHE A 48 -8.78 8.00 10.68
N LEU A 49 -9.05 7.12 9.70
CA LEU A 49 -9.38 7.58 8.36
C LEU A 49 -10.78 8.22 8.29
N GLN A 50 -11.76 7.67 9.01
CA GLN A 50 -13.09 8.28 9.14
C GLN A 50 -13.03 9.59 9.93
N GLY A 51 -12.17 9.67 10.95
CA GLY A 51 -11.93 10.89 11.72
C GLY A 51 -11.36 12.02 10.86
N LEU A 52 -10.36 11.73 10.02
CA LEU A 52 -9.80 12.71 9.08
C LEU A 52 -10.85 13.18 8.07
N ARG A 53 -11.63 12.26 7.49
CA ARG A 53 -12.74 12.62 6.58
C ARG A 53 -13.74 13.56 7.25
N LYS A 54 -14.19 13.20 8.47
CA LYS A 54 -15.12 14.02 9.23
C LYS A 54 -14.55 15.42 9.52
N ALA A 55 -13.28 15.50 9.93
CA ALA A 55 -12.63 16.79 10.17
C ALA A 55 -12.52 17.63 8.89
N CYS A 56 -12.21 17.02 7.74
CA CYS A 56 -12.21 17.72 6.47
C CYS A 56 -13.59 18.33 6.16
N ASP A 57 -14.67 17.59 6.42
CA ASP A 57 -16.04 18.07 6.20
C ASP A 57 -16.39 19.22 7.16
N GLU A 58 -16.04 19.11 8.44
CA GLU A 58 -16.35 20.11 9.48
C GLU A 58 -15.56 21.41 9.31
N HIS A 59 -14.32 21.33 8.80
CA HIS A 59 -13.41 22.47 8.69
C HIS A 59 -13.25 23.01 7.26
N GLY A 60 -13.92 22.41 6.26
CA GLY A 60 -13.79 22.80 4.86
C GLY A 60 -12.40 22.52 4.29
N LEU A 61 -11.76 21.43 4.74
CA LEU A 61 -10.44 20.99 4.29
C LEU A 61 -10.59 19.88 3.23
N LEU A 62 -9.52 19.63 2.47
CA LEU A 62 -9.49 18.53 1.51
C LEU A 62 -8.87 17.26 2.14
N LEU A 63 -9.48 16.10 1.88
CA LEU A 63 -8.86 14.81 2.14
C LEU A 63 -8.23 14.28 0.85
N VAL A 64 -6.90 14.20 0.84
CA VAL A 64 -6.11 13.64 -0.25
C VAL A 64 -5.63 12.25 0.14
N LEU A 65 -6.03 11.22 -0.61
CA LEU A 65 -5.54 9.86 -0.41
C LEU A 65 -4.51 9.49 -1.47
N ASP A 66 -3.33 9.09 -1.01
CA ASP A 66 -2.35 8.43 -1.85
C ASP A 66 -2.66 6.93 -1.94
N GLU A 67 -3.24 6.55 -3.08
CA GLU A 67 -3.55 5.16 -3.40
C GLU A 67 -2.67 4.62 -4.53
N VAL A 68 -1.51 5.23 -4.77
CA VAL A 68 -0.57 4.81 -5.81
C VAL A 68 -0.15 3.35 -5.61
N GLN A 69 0.06 2.91 -4.37
CA GLN A 69 0.42 1.53 -4.07
C GLN A 69 -0.77 0.66 -3.66
N CYS A 70 -1.70 1.19 -2.85
CA CYS A 70 -2.75 0.39 -2.22
C CYS A 70 -4.07 0.36 -3.00
N GLY A 71 -4.24 1.22 -3.99
CA GLY A 71 -5.41 1.24 -4.87
C GLY A 71 -5.29 0.26 -6.03
N TYR A 72 -6.20 0.44 -6.99
CA TYR A 72 -6.26 -0.33 -8.24
C TYR A 72 -6.27 -1.84 -8.00
N GLY A 73 -7.21 -2.32 -7.17
CA GLY A 73 -7.45 -3.74 -6.93
C GLY A 73 -6.54 -4.37 -5.87
N ARG A 74 -5.41 -3.73 -5.53
CA ARG A 74 -4.35 -4.31 -4.69
C ARG A 74 -4.82 -4.88 -3.36
N THR A 75 -5.84 -4.27 -2.75
CA THR A 75 -6.36 -4.66 -1.43
C THR A 75 -7.61 -5.54 -1.49
N GLY A 76 -7.99 -6.03 -2.68
CA GLY A 76 -9.26 -6.76 -2.90
C GLY A 76 -10.47 -5.86 -3.14
N LYS A 77 -10.26 -4.54 -3.12
CA LYS A 77 -11.21 -3.50 -3.53
C LYS A 77 -10.59 -2.68 -4.65
N MET A 78 -11.41 -2.00 -5.45
CA MET A 78 -10.87 -1.17 -6.53
C MET A 78 -10.00 -0.06 -5.93
N TRP A 79 -10.50 0.56 -4.86
CA TRP A 79 -9.77 1.53 -4.06
C TRP A 79 -9.74 1.11 -2.59
N ALA A 80 -8.63 1.33 -1.92
CA ALA A 80 -8.44 0.97 -0.53
C ALA A 80 -9.39 1.74 0.40
N TYR A 81 -9.74 3.00 0.09
CA TYR A 81 -10.68 3.79 0.88
C TYR A 81 -12.05 3.14 1.02
N GLU A 82 -12.45 2.26 0.09
CA GLU A 82 -13.74 1.57 0.09
C GLU A 82 -13.91 0.67 1.32
N HIS A 83 -12.79 0.17 1.89
CA HIS A 83 -12.81 -0.58 3.15
C HIS A 83 -13.26 0.24 4.36
N TYR A 84 -13.24 1.57 4.24
CA TYR A 84 -13.47 2.52 5.33
C TYR A 84 -14.81 3.24 5.22
N GLY A 85 -15.54 3.06 4.11
CA GLY A 85 -16.84 3.70 3.88
C GLY A 85 -16.76 5.22 3.76
N ILE A 86 -15.62 5.77 3.33
CA ILE A 86 -15.41 7.20 3.08
C ILE A 86 -15.24 7.48 1.58
N THR A 87 -15.15 8.74 1.19
CA THR A 87 -14.72 9.14 -0.16
C THR A 87 -13.75 10.33 -0.03
N PRO A 88 -12.55 10.28 -0.64
CA PRO A 88 -11.62 11.39 -0.61
C PRO A 88 -12.03 12.51 -1.56
N ASP A 89 -11.50 13.71 -1.33
CA ASP A 89 -11.64 14.82 -2.26
C ASP A 89 -10.71 14.69 -3.46
N ILE A 90 -9.51 14.15 -3.22
CA ILE A 90 -8.48 13.89 -4.23
C ILE A 90 -7.88 12.50 -3.98
N LEU A 91 -7.66 11.73 -5.05
CA LEU A 91 -7.00 10.44 -5.00
C LEU A 91 -5.88 10.38 -6.05
N SER A 92 -4.67 10.01 -5.65
CA SER A 92 -3.59 9.72 -6.59
C SER A 92 -3.51 8.21 -6.88
N SER A 93 -3.31 7.87 -8.15
CA SER A 93 -3.12 6.48 -8.61
C SER A 93 -1.97 6.41 -9.61
N ALA A 94 -1.18 5.34 -9.54
CA ALA A 94 -0.19 4.99 -10.56
C ALA A 94 0.05 3.47 -10.47
N LYS A 95 1.27 2.99 -10.75
CA LYS A 95 1.67 1.58 -10.60
C LYS A 95 0.70 0.60 -11.29
N GLY A 96 -0.26 0.05 -10.54
CA GLY A 96 -1.25 -0.92 -11.02
C GLY A 96 -2.06 -0.40 -12.21
N ILE A 97 -2.36 0.90 -12.26
CA ILE A 97 -3.17 1.52 -13.33
C ILE A 97 -2.61 1.30 -14.73
N GLY A 98 -1.28 1.19 -14.86
CA GLY A 98 -0.61 0.98 -16.14
C GLY A 98 -0.16 -0.46 -16.38
N GLY A 99 -0.36 -1.37 -15.43
CA GLY A 99 0.08 -2.77 -15.56
C GLY A 99 1.57 -2.95 -15.85
N GLY A 100 2.41 -1.99 -15.49
CA GLY A 100 3.84 -1.94 -15.83
C GLY A 100 4.22 -0.86 -16.84
N PHE A 101 3.26 -0.29 -17.57
CA PHE A 101 3.47 0.90 -18.39
C PHE A 101 3.41 2.18 -17.52
N PRO A 102 4.25 3.22 -17.78
CA PRO A 102 4.18 4.48 -17.04
C PRO A 102 2.85 5.21 -17.24
N LEU A 103 1.98 5.13 -16.24
CA LEU A 103 0.71 5.85 -16.17
C LEU A 103 0.44 6.27 -14.72
N GLY A 104 -0.01 7.51 -14.54
CA GLY A 104 -0.49 8.04 -13.28
C GLY A 104 -1.73 8.90 -13.51
N ALA A 105 -2.59 8.97 -12.50
CA ALA A 105 -3.82 9.73 -12.50
C ALA A 105 -3.99 10.45 -11.16
N CYS A 106 -4.60 11.63 -11.22
CA CYS A 106 -5.10 12.37 -10.08
C CYS A 106 -6.61 12.53 -10.27
N LEU A 107 -7.38 11.79 -9.48
CA LEU A 107 -8.83 11.87 -9.47
C LEU A 107 -9.22 12.92 -8.45
N ALA A 108 -10.21 13.75 -8.75
CA ALA A 108 -10.69 14.78 -7.84
C ALA A 108 -12.19 14.99 -8.00
N THR A 109 -12.87 15.40 -6.92
CA THR A 109 -14.23 15.92 -7.01
C THR A 109 -14.26 17.23 -7.80
N GLU A 110 -15.41 17.60 -8.35
CA GLU A 110 -15.57 18.88 -9.06
C GLU A 110 -15.18 20.07 -8.17
N GLU A 111 -15.59 20.04 -6.90
CA GLU A 111 -15.24 21.08 -5.93
C GLU A 111 -13.75 21.15 -5.63
N ALA A 112 -13.07 20.00 -5.47
CA ALA A 112 -11.62 19.98 -5.26
C ALA A 112 -10.85 20.44 -6.52
N ALA A 113 -11.40 20.17 -7.71
CA ALA A 113 -10.80 20.51 -8.99
C ALA A 113 -11.10 21.94 -9.47
N LYS A 114 -11.94 22.73 -8.79
CA LYS A 114 -12.39 24.05 -9.28
C LYS A 114 -11.27 25.07 -9.58
N GLY A 115 -10.10 24.92 -8.96
CA GLY A 115 -8.92 25.74 -9.25
C GLY A 115 -8.13 25.33 -10.50
N MET A 116 -8.42 24.16 -11.07
CA MET A 116 -7.74 23.60 -12.25
C MET A 116 -8.32 24.16 -13.54
N VAL A 117 -8.09 25.44 -13.77
CA VAL A 117 -8.46 26.13 -15.02
C VAL A 117 -7.40 25.96 -16.12
N PHE A 118 -7.70 26.43 -17.33
CA PHE A 118 -6.78 26.38 -18.45
C PHE A 118 -5.43 27.03 -18.10
N GLY A 119 -4.35 26.28 -18.28
CA GLY A 119 -2.98 26.74 -18.04
C GLY A 119 -2.46 26.56 -16.60
N THR A 120 -3.28 26.11 -15.65
CA THR A 120 -2.84 25.89 -14.25
C THR A 120 -1.83 24.74 -14.13
N HIS A 121 -2.03 23.65 -14.89
CA HIS A 121 -1.15 22.49 -14.89
C HIS A 121 -1.14 21.82 -16.28
N GLY A 122 -0.09 21.06 -16.57
CA GLY A 122 0.02 20.32 -17.81
C GLY A 122 1.19 19.35 -17.81
N SER A 123 1.14 18.34 -18.68
CA SER A 123 2.22 17.37 -18.87
C SER A 123 2.30 16.99 -20.34
N THR A 124 3.51 17.00 -20.91
CA THR A 124 3.74 16.67 -22.32
C THR A 124 3.34 15.22 -22.65
N TYR A 125 3.58 14.30 -21.72
CA TYR A 125 3.27 12.88 -21.91
C TYR A 125 2.04 12.42 -21.13
N GLY A 126 1.47 13.27 -20.26
CA GLY A 126 0.26 12.96 -19.52
C GLY A 126 -0.93 12.77 -20.47
N GLY A 127 -1.66 11.65 -20.32
CA GLY A 127 -2.81 11.35 -21.16
C GLY A 127 -2.46 10.95 -22.60
N ASN A 128 -1.21 10.58 -22.89
CA ASN A 128 -0.84 10.13 -24.23
C ASN A 128 -1.61 8.84 -24.62
N PRO A 129 -1.95 8.64 -25.92
CA PRO A 129 -2.79 7.53 -26.35
C PRO A 129 -2.24 6.14 -26.02
N LEU A 130 -0.92 5.96 -25.98
CA LEU A 130 -0.32 4.65 -25.65
C LEU A 130 -0.53 4.29 -24.18
N ALA A 131 -0.35 5.26 -23.28
CA ALA A 131 -0.64 5.06 -21.86
C ALA A 131 -2.13 4.83 -21.63
N MET A 132 -3.01 5.54 -22.34
CA MET A 132 -4.47 5.35 -22.23
C MET A 132 -4.87 3.95 -22.70
N ALA A 133 -4.37 3.48 -23.85
CA ALA A 133 -4.67 2.13 -24.35
C ALA A 133 -4.18 1.04 -23.38
N ALA A 134 -3.00 1.21 -22.78
CA ALA A 134 -2.52 0.28 -21.75
C ALA A 134 -3.42 0.29 -20.51
N GLY A 135 -3.82 1.47 -20.03
CA GLY A 135 -4.70 1.62 -18.87
C GLY A 135 -6.11 1.05 -19.10
N GLU A 136 -6.69 1.29 -20.28
CA GLU A 136 -7.99 0.72 -20.67
C GLU A 136 -7.95 -0.81 -20.67
N ALA A 137 -6.92 -1.42 -21.26
CA ALA A 137 -6.78 -2.87 -21.28
C ALA A 137 -6.67 -3.49 -19.87
N ILE A 138 -5.97 -2.83 -18.94
CA ILE A 138 -5.90 -3.29 -17.56
C ILE A 138 -7.25 -3.11 -16.87
N LEU A 139 -7.92 -1.97 -17.07
CA LEU A 139 -9.23 -1.71 -16.48
C LEU A 139 -10.28 -2.72 -16.94
N ASP A 140 -10.30 -3.06 -18.23
CA ASP A 140 -11.19 -4.07 -18.80
C ASP A 140 -11.04 -5.42 -18.08
N VAL A 141 -9.80 -5.91 -17.93
CA VAL A 141 -9.50 -7.16 -17.21
C VAL A 141 -9.93 -7.07 -15.74
N MET A 142 -9.69 -5.94 -15.09
CA MET A 142 -10.05 -5.78 -13.68
C MET A 142 -11.55 -5.72 -13.42
N LEU A 143 -12.34 -5.27 -14.41
CA LEU A 143 -13.80 -5.20 -14.35
C LEU A 143 -14.47 -6.51 -14.76
N GLU A 144 -13.71 -7.53 -15.18
CA GLU A 144 -14.26 -8.85 -15.45
C GLU A 144 -14.90 -9.46 -14.18
N PRO A 145 -16.08 -10.10 -14.31
CA PRO A 145 -16.72 -10.75 -13.17
C PRO A 145 -15.81 -11.76 -12.49
N GLY A 146 -15.63 -11.66 -11.17
CA GLY A 146 -14.80 -12.58 -10.40
C GLY A 146 -13.35 -12.12 -10.20
N PHE A 147 -12.88 -11.06 -10.88
CA PHE A 147 -11.48 -10.64 -10.78
C PHE A 147 -11.13 -10.17 -9.35
N LEU A 148 -11.90 -9.25 -8.77
CA LEU A 148 -11.63 -8.75 -7.42
C LEU A 148 -11.96 -9.80 -6.34
N GLU A 149 -12.92 -10.69 -6.60
CA GLU A 149 -13.20 -11.86 -5.76
C GLU A 149 -11.99 -12.79 -5.71
N HIS A 150 -11.36 -13.06 -6.86
CA HIS A 150 -10.11 -13.83 -6.95
C HIS A 150 -8.98 -13.17 -6.14
N VAL A 151 -8.77 -11.86 -6.32
CA VAL A 151 -7.75 -11.11 -5.55
C VAL A 151 -7.99 -11.23 -4.05
N THR A 152 -9.25 -11.11 -3.62
CA THR A 152 -9.64 -11.26 -2.21
C THR A 152 -9.35 -12.67 -1.71
N ALA A 153 -9.75 -13.70 -2.47
CA ALA A 153 -9.53 -15.10 -2.13
C ALA A 153 -8.04 -15.44 -2.03
N MET A 154 -7.22 -14.98 -2.97
CA MET A 154 -5.78 -15.20 -2.97
C MET A 154 -5.07 -14.43 -1.85
N GLY A 155 -5.54 -13.24 -1.52
CA GLY A 155 -5.07 -12.48 -0.35
C GLY A 155 -5.28 -13.25 0.96
N GLU A 156 -6.49 -13.79 1.16
CA GLU A 156 -6.79 -14.61 2.33
C GLU A 156 -5.96 -15.89 2.34
N ARG A 157 -5.85 -16.57 1.19
CA ARG A 157 -5.03 -17.78 1.05
C ARG A 157 -3.57 -17.53 1.42
N LEU A 158 -3.00 -16.43 0.94
CA LEU A 158 -1.63 -16.03 1.26
C LEU A 158 -1.47 -15.78 2.76
N ARG A 159 -2.39 -15.00 3.35
CA ARG A 159 -2.41 -14.71 4.78
C ARG A 159 -2.46 -15.96 5.63
N THR A 160 -3.47 -16.80 5.43
CA THR A 160 -3.65 -18.02 6.22
C THR A 160 -2.44 -18.95 6.09
N SER A 161 -1.91 -19.12 4.87
CA SER A 161 -0.78 -20.03 4.64
C SER A 161 0.51 -19.56 5.33
N VAL A 162 0.76 -18.25 5.37
CA VAL A 162 1.91 -17.69 6.10
C VAL A 162 1.68 -17.74 7.61
N GLU A 163 0.48 -17.40 8.09
CA GLU A 163 0.15 -17.50 9.53
C GLU A 163 0.30 -18.93 10.05
N GLN A 164 -0.07 -19.94 9.28
CA GLN A 164 0.13 -21.35 9.63
C GLN A 164 1.60 -21.78 9.61
N MET A 165 2.44 -21.12 8.80
CA MET A 165 3.87 -21.40 8.72
C MET A 165 4.64 -20.79 9.92
N ILE A 166 4.24 -19.61 10.39
CA ILE A 166 4.95 -18.82 11.41
C ILE A 166 5.34 -19.61 12.67
N PRO A 167 4.49 -20.45 13.28
CA PRO A 167 4.86 -21.19 14.49
C PRO A 167 6.09 -22.09 14.36
N ASN A 168 6.43 -22.53 13.13
CA ASN A 168 7.65 -23.33 12.89
C ASN A 168 8.93 -22.49 12.84
N HIS A 169 8.80 -21.15 12.82
CA HIS A 169 9.88 -20.18 12.67
C HIS A 169 9.68 -18.98 13.61
N ASP A 170 9.17 -19.23 14.82
CA ASP A 170 8.87 -18.20 15.82
C ASP A 170 10.11 -17.37 16.19
N GLN A 171 11.32 -17.89 15.99
CA GLN A 171 12.56 -17.14 16.18
C GLN A 171 12.81 -16.02 15.16
N ILE A 172 12.06 -15.95 14.05
CA ILE A 172 12.22 -14.95 12.98
C ILE A 172 10.96 -14.09 12.81
N PHE A 173 9.78 -14.69 12.80
CA PHE A 173 8.54 -13.98 12.44
C PHE A 173 7.73 -13.57 13.67
N GLU A 174 7.25 -12.34 13.68
CA GLU A 174 6.36 -11.81 14.72
C GLU A 174 4.89 -11.95 14.32
N GLY A 175 4.58 -11.70 13.04
CA GLY A 175 3.21 -11.72 12.55
C GLY A 175 3.08 -11.18 11.12
N VAL A 176 1.84 -10.97 10.69
CA VAL A 176 1.52 -10.50 9.34
C VAL A 176 0.56 -9.30 9.37
N ARG A 177 0.65 -8.44 8.37
CA ARG A 177 -0.20 -7.24 8.24
C ARG A 177 -0.45 -6.87 6.78
N GLY A 178 -1.28 -5.84 6.59
CA GLY A 178 -1.77 -5.40 5.28
C GLY A 178 -3.13 -5.99 4.90
N LYS A 179 -3.58 -5.70 3.68
CA LYS A 179 -4.91 -6.08 3.16
C LYS A 179 -4.78 -6.64 1.74
N GLY A 180 -5.58 -7.64 1.40
CA GLY A 180 -5.55 -8.29 0.09
C GLY A 180 -4.15 -8.79 -0.27
N LEU A 181 -3.69 -8.47 -1.49
CA LEU A 181 -2.35 -8.81 -1.98
C LEU A 181 -1.32 -7.69 -1.72
N MET A 182 -1.59 -6.78 -0.78
CA MET A 182 -0.61 -5.89 -0.18
C MET A 182 -0.22 -6.45 1.19
N PHE A 183 0.79 -7.30 1.19
CA PHE A 183 1.07 -8.18 2.32
C PHE A 183 2.43 -7.85 2.95
N GLY A 184 2.47 -7.83 4.29
CA GLY A 184 3.68 -7.62 5.06
C GLY A 184 3.87 -8.72 6.10
N ILE A 185 5.10 -9.21 6.22
CA ILE A 185 5.53 -10.16 7.24
C ILE A 185 6.48 -9.42 8.18
N LYS A 186 6.05 -9.20 9.41
CA LYS A 186 6.84 -8.53 10.45
C LYS A 186 7.86 -9.51 11.00
N LEU A 187 9.12 -9.10 11.00
CA LEU A 187 10.20 -9.86 11.61
C LEU A 187 10.43 -9.40 13.05
N LYS A 188 10.80 -10.35 13.92
CA LYS A 188 11.33 -10.06 15.26
C LYS A 188 12.70 -9.39 15.15
N ASP A 189 13.15 -8.74 16.22
CA ASP A 189 14.44 -8.02 16.26
C ASP A 189 15.68 -8.92 16.08
N SER A 190 15.50 -10.24 16.21
CA SER A 190 16.50 -11.25 15.87
C SER A 190 16.80 -11.34 14.37
N ALA A 191 16.03 -10.69 13.50
CA ALA A 191 16.27 -10.64 12.06
C ALA A 191 16.04 -9.23 11.51
N VAL A 192 16.87 -8.84 10.53
CA VAL A 192 16.76 -7.56 9.83
C VAL A 192 16.12 -7.81 8.47
N ALA A 193 14.99 -7.16 8.18
CA ALA A 193 14.20 -7.40 6.98
C ALA A 193 15.01 -7.23 5.69
N ARG A 194 15.91 -6.24 5.63
CA ARG A 194 16.77 -6.02 4.46
C ARG A 194 17.70 -7.22 4.19
N ASP A 195 18.30 -7.77 5.23
CA ASP A 195 19.24 -8.88 5.13
C ASP A 195 18.50 -10.18 4.82
N PHE A 196 17.35 -10.39 5.46
CA PHE A 196 16.50 -11.55 5.19
C PHE A 196 15.95 -11.53 3.76
N VAL A 197 15.52 -10.37 3.24
CA VAL A 197 15.10 -10.23 1.83
C VAL A 197 16.25 -10.54 0.86
N ALA A 198 17.46 -10.06 1.14
CA ALA A 198 18.63 -10.39 0.33
C ALA A 198 18.92 -11.91 0.35
N HIS A 199 18.83 -12.53 1.52
CA HIS A 199 18.99 -13.97 1.68
C HIS A 199 17.95 -14.78 0.89
N LEU A 200 16.67 -14.40 0.96
CA LEU A 200 15.59 -15.02 0.19
C LEU A 200 15.82 -14.93 -1.33
N ARG A 201 16.30 -13.78 -1.82
CA ARG A 201 16.65 -13.58 -3.23
C ARG A 201 17.82 -14.47 -3.64
N ASP A 202 18.92 -14.39 -2.89
CA ASP A 202 20.22 -14.94 -3.30
C ASP A 202 20.29 -16.47 -3.17
N HIS A 203 19.49 -17.06 -2.26
CA HIS A 203 19.57 -18.49 -1.94
C HIS A 203 18.28 -19.27 -2.18
N HIS A 204 17.12 -18.61 -2.26
CA HIS A 204 15.82 -19.28 -2.37
C HIS A 204 15.00 -18.85 -3.60
N GLY A 205 15.52 -17.91 -4.39
CA GLY A 205 14.86 -17.44 -5.62
C GLY A 205 13.52 -16.74 -5.35
N LEU A 206 13.38 -16.10 -4.17
CA LEU A 206 12.21 -15.31 -3.82
C LEU A 206 12.52 -13.82 -3.93
N LEU A 207 11.75 -13.12 -4.76
CA LEU A 207 11.84 -11.67 -4.92
C LEU A 207 10.80 -10.99 -4.04
N THR A 208 11.25 -10.43 -2.93
CA THR A 208 10.46 -9.63 -1.99
C THR A 208 11.14 -8.27 -1.76
N VAL A 209 10.50 -7.38 -1.01
CA VAL A 209 11.04 -6.03 -0.74
C VAL A 209 11.03 -5.78 0.75
N ALA A 210 12.10 -5.20 1.31
CA ALA A 210 12.07 -4.75 2.70
C ALA A 210 11.31 -3.42 2.80
N ALA A 211 10.54 -3.24 3.87
CA ALA A 211 9.84 -2.01 4.19
C ALA A 211 10.20 -1.56 5.62
N GLY A 212 9.77 -0.36 5.98
CA GLY A 212 9.92 0.21 7.32
C GLY A 212 9.36 -0.72 8.41
N GLU A 213 9.77 -0.43 9.65
CA GLU A 213 9.36 -1.20 10.82
C GLU A 213 9.72 -2.70 10.72
N ASN A 214 10.84 -3.04 10.10
CA ASN A 214 11.36 -4.41 10.01
C ASN A 214 10.38 -5.41 9.34
N VAL A 215 9.83 -5.04 8.19
CA VAL A 215 8.86 -5.85 7.44
C VAL A 215 9.40 -6.35 6.11
N VAL A 216 9.11 -7.62 5.81
CA VAL A 216 9.21 -8.18 4.46
C VAL A 216 7.89 -7.95 3.74
N ARG A 217 7.90 -7.16 2.69
CA ARG A 217 6.74 -6.86 1.85
C ARG A 217 6.67 -7.82 0.67
N VAL A 218 5.47 -8.35 0.46
CA VAL A 218 5.11 -9.32 -0.58
C VAL A 218 3.96 -8.71 -1.41
N LEU A 219 4.25 -8.43 -2.68
CA LEU A 219 3.35 -7.74 -3.61
C LEU A 219 3.23 -8.54 -4.92
N PRO A 220 2.59 -9.72 -4.90
CA PRO A 220 2.51 -10.55 -6.09
C PRO A 220 1.62 -9.91 -7.16
N PRO A 221 1.68 -10.36 -8.43
CA PRO A 221 0.66 -10.03 -9.42
C PRO A 221 -0.75 -10.35 -8.92
N LEU A 222 -1.75 -9.57 -9.33
CA LEU A 222 -3.14 -9.78 -8.90
C LEU A 222 -3.75 -11.10 -9.42
N VAL A 223 -3.18 -11.62 -10.52
CA VAL A 223 -3.51 -12.91 -11.12
C VAL A 223 -2.76 -14.10 -10.49
N ILE A 224 -2.13 -13.92 -9.32
CA ILE A 224 -1.44 -15.01 -8.62
C ILE A 224 -2.41 -16.19 -8.38
N GLU A 225 -1.88 -17.41 -8.34
CA GLU A 225 -2.66 -18.65 -8.19
C GLU A 225 -2.26 -19.36 -6.89
N GLU A 226 -3.08 -20.29 -6.42
CA GLU A 226 -2.80 -21.06 -5.20
C GLU A 226 -1.47 -21.81 -5.26
N ALA A 227 -1.09 -22.34 -6.44
CA ALA A 227 0.18 -23.03 -6.63
C ALA A 227 1.38 -22.12 -6.39
N HIS A 228 1.30 -20.86 -6.85
CA HIS A 228 2.33 -19.85 -6.61
C HIS A 228 2.44 -19.48 -5.12
N ILE A 229 1.30 -19.42 -4.41
CA ILE A 229 1.29 -19.17 -2.95
C ILE A 229 1.91 -20.35 -2.20
N ALA A 230 1.59 -21.59 -2.58
CA ALA A 230 2.18 -22.78 -1.98
C ALA A 230 3.70 -22.83 -2.18
N GLU A 231 4.17 -22.51 -3.39
CA GLU A 231 5.60 -22.40 -3.69
C GLU A 231 6.27 -21.30 -2.86
N PHE A 232 5.63 -20.13 -2.75
CA PHE A 232 6.12 -19.01 -1.94
C PHE A 232 6.30 -19.41 -0.48
N VAL A 233 5.29 -20.03 0.15
CA VAL A 233 5.36 -20.44 1.56
C VAL A 233 6.41 -21.52 1.78
N GLN A 234 6.52 -22.48 0.86
CA GLN A 234 7.57 -23.50 0.92
C GLN A 234 8.96 -22.87 0.91
N LYS A 235 9.24 -21.99 -0.07
CA LYS A 235 10.54 -21.32 -0.20
C LYS A 235 10.82 -20.35 0.95
N LEU A 236 9.81 -19.65 1.46
CA LEU A 236 9.93 -18.77 2.62
C LEU A 236 10.30 -19.57 3.87
N SER A 237 9.64 -20.71 4.08
CA SER A 237 9.96 -21.63 5.17
C SER A 237 11.37 -22.20 5.04
N ASP A 238 11.81 -22.56 3.84
CA ASP A 238 13.18 -23.03 3.60
C ASP A 238 14.21 -21.93 3.90
N GLY A 239 13.93 -20.70 3.47
CA GLY A 239 14.77 -19.53 3.79
C GLY A 239 14.83 -19.25 5.28
N ALA A 240 13.71 -19.32 5.98
CA ALA A 240 13.68 -19.14 7.43
C ALA A 240 14.53 -20.20 8.18
N ARG A 241 14.55 -21.46 7.71
CA ARG A 241 15.40 -22.51 8.30
C ARG A 241 16.89 -22.30 8.05
N ALA A 242 17.24 -21.79 6.87
CA ALA A 242 18.62 -21.56 6.47
C ALA A 242 19.19 -20.22 6.98
N TYR A 243 18.33 -19.33 7.47
CA TYR A 243 18.73 -18.01 7.94
C TYR A 243 19.30 -18.05 9.36
N THR A 244 20.51 -17.51 9.53
CA THR A 244 21.13 -17.35 10.85
C THR A 244 20.62 -16.06 11.49
N ALA A 245 19.73 -16.19 12.47
CA ALA A 245 19.26 -15.05 13.26
C ALA A 245 20.42 -14.41 14.04
N LEU A 246 20.32 -13.10 14.26
CA LEU A 246 21.25 -12.37 15.13
C LEU A 246 21.16 -12.96 16.55
N ALA A 247 22.31 -13.07 17.22
CA ALA A 247 22.32 -13.44 18.62
C ALA A 247 21.55 -12.39 19.41
N VAL A 248 20.46 -12.80 20.08
CA VAL A 248 19.72 -11.92 20.99
C VAL A 248 20.66 -11.57 22.13
N ALA A 249 21.02 -10.30 22.26
CA ALA A 249 21.78 -9.83 23.43
C ALA A 249 20.90 -10.07 24.67
N ALA A 250 21.40 -10.88 25.60
CA ALA A 250 20.73 -11.23 26.86
C ALA A 250 20.62 -10.03 27.80
#